data_AF-A0A7K3EYC2-F1
#
_entry.id   AF-A0A7K3EYC2-F1
#
_cell.length_a   1.000
_cell.length_b   1.000
_cell.length_c   1.000
_cell.angle_alpha   90.00
_cell.angle_beta   90.00
_cell.angle_gamma   90.00
#
_symmetry.space_group_name_H-M   'P 1'
#
loop_
_entity.id
_entity.type
_entity.pdbx_description
1 polymer ?
#
loop_
_entity_poly.entity_id
_entity_poly.type
_entity_poly.pdbx_seq_one_letter_code
_entity_poly.pdbx_strand_id
1 'polypeptide(L)'
;MHDTGAGIDMSFRYWCGECPHRTPWLREAEAWRRHSAHYTAEHPRITPGGRIETGDRAPKGGSACLLVLIVLALLLVLPAACRW
;
A
#
# COMPACT_ATOMS: atom_id res chain seq x y z
N MET A 1 -13.77 7.50 27.99
CA MET A 1 -13.75 7.76 26.54
C MET A 1 -13.13 6.54 25.88
N HIS A 2 -13.97 5.59 25.49
CA HIS A 2 -13.56 4.37 24.80
C HIS A 2 -13.86 4.58 23.32
N ASP A 3 -12.83 4.84 22.52
CA ASP A 3 -12.95 4.87 21.07
C ASP A 3 -12.92 3.43 20.55
N THR A 4 -14.10 2.82 20.47
CA THR A 4 -14.32 1.59 19.74
C THR A 4 -14.37 1.91 18.25
N GLY A 5 -13.21 2.08 17.63
CA GLY A 5 -13.04 2.01 16.18
C GLY A 5 -12.11 0.86 15.90
N ALA A 6 -12.60 -0.20 15.27
CA ALA A 6 -11.75 -1.23 14.69
C ALA A 6 -10.74 -0.53 13.77
N GLY A 7 -9.50 -0.36 14.25
CA GLY A 7 -8.46 0.35 13.53
C GLY A 7 -8.08 -0.47 12.31
N ILE A 8 -8.72 -0.20 11.17
CA ILE A 8 -8.18 -0.55 9.88
C ILE A 8 -6.77 0.06 9.88
N ASP A 9 -5.74 -0.77 9.76
CA ASP A 9 -4.34 -0.33 9.69
C ASP A 9 -4.14 0.40 8.36
N MET A 10 -4.67 1.63 8.30
CA MET A 10 -4.60 2.53 7.18
C MET A 10 -3.22 3.15 7.17
N SER A 11 -2.57 2.99 6.03
CA SER A 11 -1.29 3.61 5.76
C SER A 11 -1.48 4.76 4.78
N PHE A 12 -0.77 5.86 5.03
CA PHE A 12 -0.86 7.08 4.27
C PHE A 12 0.50 7.35 3.63
N ARG A 13 0.45 7.86 2.41
CA ARG A 13 1.62 8.34 1.67
C ARG A 13 1.29 9.73 1.12
N TYR A 14 2.14 10.69 1.47
CA TYR A 14 2.02 12.07 1.02
C TYR A 14 3.02 12.30 -0.11
N TRP A 15 2.54 12.88 -1.19
CA TRP A 15 3.34 13.34 -2.33
C TRP A 15 3.54 14.84 -2.24
N CYS A 16 4.78 15.28 -2.42
CA CYS A 16 5.08 16.70 -2.59
C CYS A 16 4.47 17.21 -3.90
N GLY A 17 3.91 18.42 -3.89
CA GLY A 17 3.39 19.07 -5.09
C GLY A 17 4.48 19.66 -6.00
N GLU A 18 5.65 19.96 -5.45
CA GLU A 18 6.70 20.74 -6.11
C GLU A 18 7.84 19.87 -6.66
N CYS A 19 7.97 18.64 -6.17
CA CYS A 19 9.06 17.74 -6.54
C CYS A 19 8.61 16.27 -6.43
N PRO A 20 9.36 15.29 -7.00
CA PRO A 20 8.97 13.89 -7.00
C PRO A 20 9.11 13.19 -5.62
N HIS A 21 9.35 13.94 -4.54
CA HIS A 21 9.46 13.40 -3.19
C HIS A 21 8.11 12.85 -2.71
N ARG A 22 8.17 11.71 -2.02
CA ARG A 22 7.01 11.08 -1.39
C ARG A 22 7.40 10.42 -0.07
N THR A 23 6.52 10.46 0.91
CA THR A 23 6.75 9.78 2.19
C THR A 23 6.64 8.25 2.00
N PRO A 24 7.30 7.45 2.85
CA PRO A 24 6.93 6.04 2.96
C PRO A 24 5.49 5.91 3.46
N TRP A 25 4.93 4.70 3.34
CA TRP A 25 3.63 4.36 3.91
C TRP A 25 3.71 4.40 5.44
N LEU A 26 3.00 5.32 6.06
CA LEU A 26 3.07 5.59 7.49
C LEU A 26 1.66 5.82 8.07
N ARG A 27 1.55 5.85 9.39
CA ARG A 27 0.34 6.40 10.01
C ARG A 27 0.21 7.87 9.65
N GLU A 28 -1.04 8.33 9.51
CA GLU A 28 -1.36 9.67 9.04
C GLU A 28 -0.54 10.77 9.72
N ALA A 29 -0.51 10.78 11.06
CA ALA A 29 0.20 11.80 11.83
C ALA A 29 1.71 11.81 11.56
N GLU A 30 2.33 10.66 11.33
CA GLU A 30 3.76 10.58 11.03
C GLU A 30 4.05 10.93 9.56
N ALA A 31 3.17 10.54 8.65
CA ALA A 31 3.22 10.92 7.25
C ALA A 31 3.14 12.45 7.09
N TRP A 32 2.18 13.08 7.78
CA TRP A 32 2.01 14.53 7.80
C TRP A 32 3.25 15.24 8.36
N ARG A 33 3.77 14.80 9.51
CA ARG A 33 4.99 15.40 10.11
C ARG A 33 6.19 15.34 9.17
N ARG A 34 6.41 14.22 8.48
CA ARG A 34 7.50 14.10 7.51
C ARG A 34 7.26 14.97 6.28
N HIS A 35 6.02 15.05 5.80
CA HIS A 35 5.64 15.90 4.68
C HIS A 35 5.86 17.39 4.99
N SER A 36 5.43 17.87 6.17
CA SER A 36 5.63 19.25 6.59
C SER A 36 7.10 19.59 6.81
N ALA A 37 7.87 18.66 7.38
CA ALA A 37 9.31 18.83 7.56
C ALA A 37 10.03 18.95 6.22
N HIS A 38 9.67 18.13 5.24
CA HIS A 38 10.18 18.23 3.87
C HIS A 38 9.86 19.59 3.24
N TYR A 39 8.61 20.07 3.32
CA TYR A 39 8.25 21.40 2.81
C TYR A 39 9.03 22.53 3.50
N THR A 40 9.27 22.42 4.81
CA THR A 40 10.04 23.43 5.55
C THR A 40 11.51 23.45 5.10
N ALA A 41 12.09 22.29 4.79
CA ALA A 41 13.48 22.16 4.38
C ALA A 41 13.71 22.56 2.91
N GLU A 42 12.89 22.03 2.00
CA GLU A 42 13.12 22.13 0.55
C GLU A 42 12.27 23.22 -0.11
N HIS A 43 11.16 23.62 0.52
CA HIS A 43 10.16 24.55 -0.04
C HIS A 43 9.69 25.60 0.98
N PRO A 44 10.60 26.35 1.65
CA PRO A 44 10.31 27.14 2.85
C PRO A 44 9.31 28.31 2.64
N ARG A 45 9.04 28.69 1.40
CA ARG A 45 8.10 29.77 1.04
C ARG A 45 6.81 29.27 0.40
N ILE A 46 6.63 27.96 0.29
CA ILE A 46 5.48 27.35 -0.37
C ILE A 46 4.65 26.62 0.69
N THR A 47 3.35 26.85 0.71
CA THR A 47 2.44 26.14 1.59
C THR A 47 2.41 24.65 1.23
N PRO A 48 2.45 23.72 2.20
CA PRO A 48 2.36 22.29 1.92
C PRO A 48 1.14 21.96 1.07
N GLY A 49 1.39 21.37 -0.10
CA GLY A 49 0.38 20.91 -1.05
C GLY A 49 0.68 19.50 -1.53
N GLY A 50 0.06 19.10 -2.64
CA GLY A 50 0.29 17.80 -3.27
C GLY A 50 -0.84 16.79 -3.07
N ARG A 51 -0.53 15.50 -3.20
CA ARG A 51 -1.53 14.41 -3.24
C ARG A 51 -1.34 13.46 -2.06
N ILE A 52 -2.45 12.99 -1.50
CA ILE A 52 -2.47 11.97 -0.46
C ILE A 52 -2.95 10.65 -1.07
N GLU A 53 -2.18 9.59 -0.87
CA GLU A 53 -2.61 8.22 -1.12
C GLU A 53 -2.94 7.55 0.21
N THR A 54 -4.07 6.84 0.23
CA THR A 54 -4.49 6.01 1.36
C THR A 54 -4.42 4.56 0.90
N GLY A 55 -3.65 3.75 1.61
CA GLY A 55 -3.50 2.33 1.36
C GLY A 55 -3.97 1.56 2.57
N ASP A 56 -4.99 0.72 2.39
CA ASP A 56 -5.28 -0.32 3.36
C ASP A 56 -4.11 -1.27 3.38
N ARG A 57 -3.59 -1.60 4.57
CA ARG A 57 -2.65 -2.71 4.73
C ARG A 57 -3.41 -4.04 4.59
N ALA A 58 -4.20 -4.19 3.53
CA ALA A 58 -4.77 -5.47 3.14
C ALA A 58 -3.62 -6.35 2.62
N PRO A 59 -3.52 -7.61 3.06
CA PRO A 59 -2.48 -8.51 2.59
C PRO A 59 -2.63 -8.66 1.07
N LYS A 60 -1.52 -8.47 0.35
CA LYS A 60 -1.37 -8.67 -1.09
C LYS A 60 -2.13 -9.93 -1.52
N GLY A 61 -3.27 -9.75 -2.18
CA GLY A 61 -4.14 -10.81 -2.69
C GLY A 61 -3.55 -11.53 -3.91
N GLY A 62 -2.32 -12.07 -3.77
CA GLY A 62 -1.63 -12.83 -4.81
C GLY A 62 -1.69 -14.35 -4.63
N SER A 63 -2.23 -14.85 -3.51
CA SER A 63 -2.21 -16.29 -3.20
C SER A 63 -3.29 -17.08 -3.94
N ALA A 64 -4.48 -16.53 -4.13
CA ALA A 64 -5.60 -17.25 -4.72
C ALA A 64 -5.41 -17.56 -6.22
N CYS A 65 -4.93 -16.61 -7.02
CA CYS A 65 -4.63 -16.86 -8.44
C CYS A 65 -3.54 -17.91 -8.63
N LEU A 66 -2.48 -17.88 -7.80
CA LEU A 66 -1.42 -18.87 -7.86
C LEU A 66 -1.94 -20.28 -7.51
N LEU A 67 -2.79 -20.39 -6.49
CA LEU A 67 -3.44 -21.66 -6.14
C LEU A 67 -4.32 -22.20 -7.27
N VAL A 68 -5.12 -21.35 -7.92
CA VAL A 68 -5.96 -21.74 -9.05
C VAL A 68 -5.11 -22.25 -10.23
N LEU A 69 -4.01 -21.57 -10.55
CA LEU A 69 -3.10 -22.00 -11.61
C LEU A 69 -2.44 -23.35 -11.31
N ILE A 70 -2.04 -23.58 -10.06
CA ILE A 70 -1.45 -24.86 -9.63
C ILE A 70 -2.48 -26.00 -9.73
N VAL A 71 -3.71 -25.78 -9.26
CA VAL A 71 -4.79 -26.79 -9.33
C VAL A 71 -5.14 -27.11 -10.78
N LEU A 72 -5.24 -26.10 -11.63
CA LEU A 72 -5.51 -26.28 -13.06
C LEU A 72 -4.40 -27.07 -13.74
N ALA A 73 -3.13 -26.75 -13.45
CA ALA A 73 -1.98 -27.49 -13.97
C ALA A 73 -1.99 -28.96 -13.53
N LEU A 74 -2.32 -29.25 -12.27
CA LEU A 74 -2.43 -30.62 -11.76
C LEU A 74 -3.52 -31.40 -12.51
N LEU A 75 -4.70 -30.81 -12.68
CA LEU A 75 -5.83 -31.41 -13.40
C LEU A 75 -5.51 -31.72 -14.86
N LEU A 76 -4.61 -30.95 -15.48
CA LEU A 76 -4.17 -31.17 -16.86
C LEU A 76 -3.10 -32.28 -16.96
N VAL A 77 -2.22 -32.41 -15.97
CA VAL A 77 -1.09 -33.36 -16.00
C VAL A 77 -1.49 -34.76 -15.51
N LEU A 78 -2.35 -34.85 -14.50
CA LEU A 78 -2.85 -36.13 -13.95
C LEU A 78 -3.47 -37.07 -15.00
N PRO A 79 -4.36 -36.63 -15.90
CA PRO A 79 -4.92 -37.52 -16.92
C PRO A 79 -3.89 -37.93 -17.99
N ALA A 80 -2.78 -37.21 -18.15
CA ALA A 80 -1.69 -37.63 -19.02
C ALA A 80 -0.77 -38.67 -18.35
N ALA A 81 -0.61 -38.61 -17.02
CA ALA A 81 0.19 -39.56 -16.24
C ALA A 81 -0.56 -40.85 -15.89
N CYS A 82 -1.90 -40.82 -15.79
CA CYS A 82 -2.74 -41.99 -15.53
C CYS A 82 -3.20 -42.73 -16.80
N ARG A 83 -2.68 -42.36 -17.97
CA ARG A 83 -2.87 -43.10 -19.24
C ARG A 83 -1.64 -43.96 -19.54
N TRP A 84 -1.29 -44.82 -18.60
CA TRP A 84 -0.37 -45.95 -18.78
C TRP A 84 -1.08 -47.24 -18.38
#